data_AF-A0A7S0FQW9-F1
#
_entry.id   AF-A0A7S0FQW9-F1
#
_cell.length_a   1.000
_cell.length_b   1.000
_cell.length_c   1.000
_cell.angle_alpha   90.00
_cell.angle_beta   90.00
_cell.angle_gamma   90.00
#
_symmetry.space_group_name_H-M   'P 1'
#
loop_
_entity.id
_entity.type
_entity.pdbx_description
1 polymer ?
#
loop_
_entity_poly.entity_id
_entity_poly.type
_entity_poly.pdbx_seq_one_letter_code
_entity_poly.pdbx_strand_id
1 'polypeptide(L)'
;GQCRRSGAARGRPASPRAMEQRLREVLLSIAFDEQVVRVEPGKYKFGDELAYVQLGDDGELYASAVHGIPSPLEAFLASLRAQRSRAVATAAGLRASAGPPRCPGATATDLKPGPDSHP
;
A
#
# COMPACT_ATOMS: atom_id res chain seq x y z
N GLY A 1 32.38 10.63 -46.99
CA GLY A 1 32.10 10.52 -45.55
C GLY A 1 30.62 10.37 -45.31
N GLN A 2 30.15 9.14 -45.09
CA GLN A 2 28.75 8.85 -44.77
C GLN A 2 28.71 7.73 -43.72
N CYS A 3 28.65 8.09 -42.44
CA CYS A 3 28.25 7.15 -41.39
C CYS A 3 26.80 7.47 -41.01
N ARG A 4 25.87 7.02 -41.86
CA ARG A 4 24.48 6.82 -41.44
C ARG A 4 24.44 5.55 -40.59
N ARG A 5 24.30 5.68 -39.28
CA ARG A 5 23.80 4.58 -38.41
C ARG A 5 22.50 5.02 -37.78
N SER A 6 21.47 5.08 -38.61
CA SER A 6 20.10 4.84 -38.16
C SER A 6 19.91 3.33 -38.04
N GLY A 7 19.43 2.86 -36.89
CA GLY A 7 18.81 1.55 -36.77
C GLY A 7 19.33 0.68 -35.63
N ALA A 8 18.61 0.70 -34.50
CA ALA A 8 18.00 -0.49 -33.88
C ALA A 8 17.73 -0.27 -32.38
N ALA A 9 16.82 0.64 -32.03
CA ALA A 9 16.07 0.54 -30.77
C ALA A 9 14.91 -0.47 -30.94
N ARG A 10 15.18 -1.62 -31.57
CA ARG A 10 14.20 -2.70 -31.72
C ARG A 10 14.25 -3.56 -30.47
N GLY A 11 13.14 -3.54 -29.74
CA GLY A 11 12.67 -4.56 -28.79
C GLY A 11 13.70 -5.61 -28.43
N ARG A 12 14.54 -5.30 -27.46
CA ARG A 12 15.25 -6.34 -26.73
C ARG A 12 14.15 -7.10 -25.99
N PRO A 13 13.90 -8.39 -26.27
CA PRO A 13 12.91 -9.14 -25.51
C PRO A 13 13.30 -8.96 -24.05
N ALA A 14 12.39 -8.39 -23.26
CA ALA A 14 12.57 -8.14 -21.84
C ALA A 14 12.95 -9.47 -21.20
N SER A 15 14.25 -9.74 -21.14
CA SER A 15 14.75 -11.00 -20.65
C SER A 15 14.32 -11.03 -19.18
N PRO A 16 13.88 -12.16 -18.62
CA PRO A 16 13.48 -12.23 -17.22
C PRO A 16 14.55 -11.63 -16.28
N ARG A 17 15.82 -11.72 -16.68
CA ARG A 17 16.96 -11.06 -16.02
C ARG A 17 16.89 -9.53 -15.95
N ALA A 18 16.38 -8.85 -16.98
CA ALA A 18 16.29 -7.39 -17.00
C ALA A 18 15.24 -6.87 -16.01
N MET A 19 14.09 -7.54 -15.92
CA MET A 19 13.08 -7.26 -14.89
C MET A 19 13.67 -7.45 -13.48
N GLU A 20 14.35 -8.57 -13.25
CA GLU A 20 14.93 -8.87 -11.92
C GLU A 20 16.02 -7.88 -11.51
N GLN A 21 16.85 -7.44 -12.46
CA GLN A 21 17.86 -6.41 -12.21
C GLN A 21 17.21 -5.10 -11.80
N ARG A 22 16.21 -4.63 -12.56
CA ARG A 22 15.46 -3.42 -12.21
C ARG A 22 14.75 -3.55 -10.87
N LEU A 23 14.18 -4.72 -10.58
CA LEU A 23 13.48 -4.95 -9.32
C LEU A 23 14.44 -4.80 -8.15
N ARG A 24 15.64 -5.39 -8.26
CA ARG A 24 16.69 -5.25 -7.25
C ARG A 24 17.16 -3.80 -7.10
N GLU A 25 17.34 -3.08 -8.20
CA GLU A 25 17.74 -1.66 -8.16
C GLU A 25 16.71 -0.80 -7.42
N VAL A 26 15.42 -0.96 -7.74
CA VAL A 26 14.34 -0.22 -7.08
C VAL A 26 14.28 -0.55 -5.59
N LEU A 27 14.33 -1.84 -5.23
CA LEU A 27 14.31 -2.28 -3.84
C LEU A 27 15.47 -1.71 -3.01
N LEU A 28 16.67 -1.64 -3.60
CA LEU A 28 17.84 -1.02 -2.98
C LEU A 28 17.68 0.51 -2.86
N SER A 29 17.17 1.16 -3.91
CA SER A 29 16.96 2.62 -3.94
C SER A 29 16.04 3.10 -2.82
N ILE A 30 14.92 2.39 -2.60
CA ILE A 30 13.92 2.78 -1.59
C ILE A 30 14.19 2.20 -0.19
N ALA A 31 15.36 1.56 -0.01
CA ALA A 31 15.73 0.81 1.20
C ALA A 31 14.58 -0.11 1.66
N PHE A 32 14.10 -0.98 0.77
CA PHE A 32 13.04 -1.92 1.11
C PHE A 32 13.57 -3.02 2.02
N ASP A 33 13.21 -2.91 3.31
CA ASP A 33 13.70 -3.78 4.38
C ASP A 33 13.01 -5.16 4.41
N GLU A 34 11.84 -5.30 3.77
CA GLU A 34 11.11 -6.56 3.83
C GLU A 34 11.65 -7.64 2.89
N GLN A 35 11.43 -8.89 3.29
CA GLN A 35 11.78 -10.05 2.49
C GLN A 35 10.98 -10.06 1.19
N VAL A 36 11.69 -10.12 0.06
CA VAL A 36 11.12 -10.31 -1.27
C VAL A 36 11.50 -11.68 -1.80
N VAL A 37 10.51 -12.53 -2.06
CA VAL A 37 10.70 -13.89 -2.56
C VAL A 37 10.08 -14.02 -3.94
N ARG A 38 10.86 -14.46 -4.94
CA ARG A 38 10.33 -14.81 -6.25
C ARG A 38 9.61 -16.16 -6.17
N VAL A 39 8.31 -16.16 -6.43
CA VAL A 39 7.51 -17.39 -6.49
C VAL A 39 7.59 -17.97 -7.90
N GLU A 40 7.33 -17.15 -8.91
CA GLU A 40 7.36 -17.51 -10.34
C GLU A 40 7.83 -16.28 -11.15
N PRO A 41 8.23 -16.44 -12.43
CA PRO A 41 8.55 -15.29 -13.28
C PRO A 41 7.39 -14.27 -13.31
N GLY A 42 7.66 -13.04 -12.89
CA GLY A 42 6.65 -11.99 -12.79
C GLY A 42 5.73 -12.08 -11.57
N LYS A 43 5.99 -12.99 -10.62
CA LYS A 43 5.20 -13.14 -9.39
C LYS A 43 6.11 -13.20 -8.17
N TYR A 44 5.94 -12.23 -7.28
CA TYR A 44 6.80 -12.01 -6.13
C TYR A 44 5.96 -11.88 -4.86
N LYS A 45 6.51 -12.35 -3.74
CA LYS A 45 5.95 -12.17 -2.41
C LYS A 45 6.76 -11.10 -1.69
N PHE A 46 6.11 -10.01 -1.28
CA PHE A 46 6.68 -8.89 -0.53
C PHE A 46 6.18 -9.00 0.92
N GLY A 47 7.00 -9.56 1.80
CA GLY A 47 6.56 -9.94 3.14
C GLY A 47 5.47 -11.00 3.08
N ASP A 48 4.26 -10.65 3.48
CA ASP A 48 3.08 -11.53 3.46
C ASP A 48 2.23 -11.38 2.19
N GLU A 49 2.48 -10.33 1.40
CA GLU A 49 1.63 -9.93 0.27
C GLU A 49 2.15 -10.47 -1.06
N LEU A 50 1.25 -11.05 -1.86
CA LEU A 50 1.57 -11.59 -3.18
C LEU A 50 1.26 -10.57 -4.27
N ALA A 51 2.24 -10.29 -5.13
CA ALA A 51 2.11 -9.32 -6.20
C ALA A 51 2.68 -9.82 -7.53
N TYR A 52 2.08 -9.35 -8.61
CA TYR A 52 2.53 -9.56 -9.98
C TYR A 52 3.35 -8.36 -10.42
N VAL A 53 4.59 -8.60 -10.84
CA VAL A 53 5.53 -7.58 -11.28
C VAL A 53 5.79 -7.73 -12.76
N GLN A 54 5.65 -6.64 -13.50
CA GLN A 54 5.83 -6.59 -14.94
C GLN A 54 6.72 -5.40 -15.30
N LEU A 55 7.54 -5.56 -16.33
CA LEU A 55 8.31 -4.48 -16.91
C LEU A 55 7.48 -3.87 -18.04
N GLY A 56 7.17 -2.57 -17.92
CA GLY A 56 6.46 -1.84 -18.97
C GLY A 56 7.36 -1.53 -20.17
N ASP A 57 6.74 -1.13 -21.28
CA ASP A 57 7.45 -0.72 -22.51
C ASP A 57 8.29 0.55 -22.32
N ASP A 58 7.97 1.33 -21.29
CA ASP A 58 8.71 2.49 -20.79
C ASP A 58 9.97 2.10 -20.00
N GLY A 59 10.15 0.81 -19.68
CA GLY A 59 11.28 0.32 -18.90
C GLY A 59 11.12 0.48 -17.39
N GLU A 60 9.93 0.92 -16.96
CA GLU A 60 9.53 1.04 -15.55
C GLU A 60 8.92 -0.28 -15.06
N LEU A 61 8.98 -0.49 -13.75
CA LEU A 61 8.36 -1.66 -13.12
C LEU A 61 6.99 -1.31 -12.58
N TYR A 62 6.01 -2.13 -12.95
CA TYR A 62 4.65 -2.07 -12.46
C TYR A 62 4.37 -3.28 -11.59
N ALA A 63 3.68 -3.07 -10.48
CA ALA A 63 3.22 -4.10 -9.57
C ALA A 63 1.71 -4.01 -9.35
N SER A 64 1.06 -5.17 -9.28
CA SER A 64 -0.34 -5.29 -8.86
C SER A 64 -0.51 -6.40 -7.84
N ALA A 65 -1.43 -6.21 -6.90
CA ALA A 65 -1.96 -7.31 -6.12
C ALA A 65 -2.72 -8.30 -7.03
N VAL A 66 -3.06 -9.48 -6.50
CA VAL A 66 -3.67 -10.58 -7.30
C VAL A 66 -4.89 -10.17 -8.12
N HIS A 67 -5.65 -9.18 -7.66
CA HIS A 67 -6.80 -8.60 -8.36
C HIS A 67 -6.72 -7.07 -8.45
N GLY A 68 -5.51 -6.51 -8.39
CA GLY A 68 -5.28 -5.07 -8.37
C GLY A 68 -4.99 -4.46 -9.74
N ILE A 69 -5.18 -3.15 -9.84
CA ILE A 69 -4.73 -2.36 -10.97
C ILE A 69 -3.20 -2.26 -10.91
N PRO A 70 -2.47 -2.52 -12.00
CA PRO A 70 -1.02 -2.32 -12.05
C PRO A 70 -0.69 -0.86 -11.78
N SER A 71 0.18 -0.66 -10.79
CA SER A 71 0.66 0.65 -10.36
C SER A 71 2.19 0.63 -10.38
N PRO A 72 2.86 1.79 -10.44
CA PRO A 72 4.32 1.84 -10.32
C PRO A 72 4.79 1.08 -9.08
N LEU A 73 5.85 0.28 -9.22
CA LEU A 73 6.36 -0.57 -8.15
C LEU A 73 6.62 0.22 -6.87
N GLU A 74 7.20 1.41 -6.98
CA GLU A 74 7.46 2.28 -5.82
C GLU A 74 6.17 2.68 -5.09
N ALA A 75 5.13 3.05 -5.83
CA ALA A 75 3.83 3.41 -5.26
C ALA A 75 3.14 2.20 -4.60
N PHE A 76 3.27 1.02 -5.20
CA PHE A 76 2.77 -0.23 -4.62
C PHE A 76 3.48 -0.57 -3.30
N LEU A 77 4.81 -0.50 -3.26
CA LEU A 77 5.60 -0.77 -2.05
C LEU A 77 5.33 0.28 -0.94
N ALA A 78 5.13 1.55 -1.30
CA ALA A 78 4.72 2.58 -0.36
C ALA A 78 3.34 2.28 0.25
N SER A 79 2.39 1.82 -0.58
CA SER A 79 1.05 1.42 -0.13
C SER A 79 1.09 0.21 0.82
N LEU A 80 1.95 -0.77 0.53
CA LEU A 80 2.17 -1.92 1.42
C LEU A 80 2.68 -1.49 2.80
N ARG A 81 3.69 -0.61 2.85
CA ARG A 81 4.22 -0.07 4.12
C ARG A 81 3.13 0.67 4.91
N ALA A 82 2.31 1.47 4.23
CA ALA A 82 1.21 2.21 4.85
C ALA A 82 0.12 1.28 5.41
N GLN A 83 -0.27 0.24 4.67
CA GLN A 83 -1.25 -0.76 5.13
C GLN A 83 -0.76 -1.50 6.37
N ARG A 84 0.50 -1.93 6.39
CA ARG A 84 1.10 -2.61 7.55
C ARG A 84 1.19 -1.71 8.78
N SER A 85 1.60 -0.45 8.60
CA SER A 85 1.65 0.52 9.70
C SER A 85 0.28 0.68 10.37
N ARG A 86 -0.80 0.63 9.56
CA ARG A 86 -2.18 0.70 10.05
C ARG A 86 -2.63 -0.60 10.73
N ALA A 87 -2.25 -1.77 10.21
CA ALA A 87 -2.54 -3.06 10.84
C ALA A 87 -1.93 -3.17 12.25
N VAL A 88 -0.68 -2.72 12.42
CA VAL A 88 0.01 -2.70 13.73
C VAL A 88 -0.67 -1.73 14.71
N ALA A 89 -1.07 -0.53 14.26
CA ALA A 89 -1.80 0.42 15.11
C ALA A 89 -3.15 -0.14 15.60
N THR A 90 -3.81 -0.95 14.76
CA THR A 90 -5.11 -1.56 15.11
C THR A 90 -4.93 -2.75 16.08
N ALA A 91 -3.85 -3.52 15.95
CA ALA A 91 -3.52 -4.60 16.89
C ALA A 91 -3.02 -4.07 18.25
N ALA A 92 -2.30 -2.94 18.27
CA ALA A 92 -1.84 -2.29 19.49
C ALA A 92 -2.95 -1.49 20.22
N GLY A 93 -4.01 -1.11 19.52
CA GLY A 93 -5.14 -0.34 20.04
C GLY A 93 -6.08 -1.09 21.00
N LEU A 94 -5.93 -2.40 21.17
CA LEU A 94 -6.74 -3.18 22.13
C LEU A 94 -6.18 -3.18 23.56
N ARG A 95 -5.08 -2.47 23.85
CA ARG A 95 -4.50 -2.37 25.20
C ARG A 95 -4.24 -0.94 25.70
N ALA A 96 -5.02 0.05 25.24
CA ALA A 96 -5.09 1.35 25.90
C ALA A 96 -6.35 1.44 26.78
N SER A 97 -6.21 0.93 28.01
CA SER A 97 -6.82 1.40 29.26
C SER A 97 -8.25 1.95 29.28
N ALA A 98 -9.13 1.16 29.91
CA ALA A 98 -9.83 1.54 31.13
C ALA A 98 -10.28 3.01 31.28
N GLY A 99 -11.51 3.29 30.84
CA GLY A 99 -12.38 4.34 31.38
C GLY A 99 -13.76 3.71 31.65
N PRO A 100 -14.42 4.00 32.77
CA PRO A 100 -15.47 3.16 33.32
C PRO A 100 -16.72 3.12 32.42
N PRO A 101 -17.51 2.03 32.48
CA PRO A 101 -18.84 2.00 31.89
C PRO A 101 -19.66 3.08 32.59
N ARG A 102 -20.05 4.12 31.86
CA ARG A 102 -21.03 5.07 32.36
C ARG A 102 -22.35 4.31 32.47
N CYS A 103 -22.71 3.96 33.70
CA CYS A 103 -23.95 3.27 34.03
C CYS A 103 -25.15 3.98 33.40
N PRO A 104 -26.04 3.27 32.68
CA PRO A 104 -27.36 3.78 32.38
C PRO A 104 -28.25 3.53 33.59
N GLY A 105 -28.41 4.54 34.45
CA GLY A 105 -29.38 4.53 35.55
C GLY A 105 -29.97 5.94 35.67
N ALA A 106 -31.19 6.13 35.19
CA ALA A 106 -32.42 6.06 35.99
C ALA A 106 -32.86 7.46 36.45
N THR A 107 -33.86 7.99 35.73
CA THR A 107 -35.04 8.75 36.22
C THR A 107 -34.96 9.49 37.55
N ALA A 108 -35.19 10.81 37.52
CA ALA A 108 -36.07 11.47 38.49
C ALA A 108 -36.57 12.82 37.95
N THR A 109 -37.90 12.89 37.89
CA THR A 109 -38.82 14.01 37.73
C THR A 109 -38.53 15.18 38.68
N ASP A 110 -38.63 16.42 38.21
CA ASP A 110 -38.89 17.64 39.02
C ASP A 110 -39.35 18.77 38.06
N LEU A 111 -40.66 19.02 37.84
CA LEU A 111 -41.48 20.07 38.48
C LEU A 111 -40.68 21.35 38.83
N LYS A 112 -40.98 22.61 38.46
CA LYS A 112 -42.24 23.39 38.30
C LYS A 112 -41.84 24.83 37.84
N PRO A 113 -42.71 25.87 37.95
CA PRO A 113 -43.79 26.39 37.09
C PRO A 113 -43.38 27.58 36.18
N GLY A 114 -44.30 28.04 35.32
CA GLY A 114 -44.18 29.24 34.48
C GLY A 114 -44.16 30.59 35.25
N PRO A 115 -44.12 31.70 34.51
CA PRO A 115 -45.25 32.62 34.63
C PRO A 115 -45.77 33.17 33.29
N ASP A 116 -47.08 33.33 33.27
CA ASP A 116 -47.90 34.16 32.40
C ASP A 116 -47.35 35.59 32.29
N SER A 117 -47.32 36.15 31.08
CA SER A 117 -47.47 37.60 30.86
C SER A 117 -47.77 37.89 29.39
N HIS A 118 -49.06 38.02 29.11
CA HIS A 118 -49.62 38.79 27.99
C HIS A 118 -49.40 40.30 28.23
N PRO A 119 -49.31 41.11 27.17
CA PRO A 119 -50.48 41.93 26.83
C PRO A 119 -51.05 41.63 25.44
#